data_AF-A0A1Y0CGD6-F1
#
_entry.id   AF-A0A1Y0CGD6-F1
#
_cell.length_a   1.000
_cell.length_b   1.000
_cell.length_c   1.000
_cell.angle_alpha   90.00
_cell.angle_beta   90.00
_cell.angle_gamma   90.00
#
_symmetry.space_group_name_H-M   'P 1'
#
loop_
_entity.id
_entity.type
_entity.pdbx_description
1 polymer ?
#
loop_
_entity_poly.entity_id
_entity_poly.type
_entity_poly.pdbx_seq_one_letter_code
_entity_poly.pdbx_strand_id
1 'polypeptide(L)'
;MSIHAAIITTDCIATIAEPLDCLLDAMLDAQNRVGQITWTTIAFDSAYGTYRDSADHEAPITVVDTSATNELHELVRTWVHP
;
A
#
# COMPACT_ATOMS: atom_id res chain seq x y z
N MET A 1 -2.33 18.95 2.30
CA MET A 1 -1.50 18.58 1.13
C MET A 1 -2.10 17.27 0.66
N SER A 2 -2.51 17.14 -0.59
CA SER A 2 -3.24 15.96 -1.06
C SER A 2 -2.31 14.95 -1.71
N ILE A 3 -2.47 13.67 -1.41
CA ILE A 3 -1.71 12.56 -1.98
C ILE A 3 -2.59 11.73 -2.92
N HIS A 4 -1.96 11.01 -3.86
CA HIS A 4 -2.64 10.00 -4.67
C HIS A 4 -2.12 8.64 -4.29
N ALA A 5 -2.94 7.79 -3.69
CA ALA A 5 -2.45 6.51 -3.18
C ALA A 5 -2.85 5.32 -4.06
N ALA A 6 -1.99 4.30 -4.07
CA ALA A 6 -2.31 2.97 -4.58
C ALA A 6 -2.10 1.93 -3.50
N ILE A 7 -3.00 0.95 -3.46
CA ILE A 7 -2.93 -0.23 -2.61
C ILE A 7 -2.55 -1.40 -3.50
N ILE A 8 -1.51 -2.12 -3.11
CA ILE A 8 -0.88 -3.17 -3.90
C ILE A 8 -0.86 -4.43 -3.06
N THR A 9 -1.55 -5.45 -3.53
CA THR A 9 -1.55 -6.80 -2.96
C THR A 9 -0.87 -7.77 -3.94
N THR A 10 -0.75 -9.03 -3.55
CA THR A 10 -0.23 -10.10 -4.42
C THR A 10 -0.96 -10.21 -5.75
N ASP A 11 -2.26 -9.97 -5.75
CA ASP A 11 -3.14 -10.29 -6.88
C ASP A 11 -3.69 -9.05 -7.59
N CYS A 12 -3.53 -7.86 -7.01
CA CYS A 12 -4.20 -6.66 -7.51
C CYS A 12 -3.44 -5.37 -7.17
N ILE A 13 -3.57 -4.38 -8.07
CA ILE A 13 -3.23 -2.99 -7.82
C ILE A 13 -4.54 -2.20 -7.86
N ALA A 14 -4.91 -1.59 -6.73
CA ALA A 14 -6.09 -0.76 -6.61
C ALA A 14 -5.69 0.69 -6.31
N THR A 15 -5.88 1.58 -7.28
CA THR A 15 -5.71 3.02 -7.08
C THR A 15 -6.88 3.60 -6.29
N ILE A 16 -6.59 4.51 -5.35
CA ILE A 16 -7.62 5.30 -4.67
C ILE A 16 -7.94 6.49 -5.57
N ALA A 17 -9.20 6.56 -6.02
CA ALA A 17 -9.62 7.49 -7.07
C ALA A 17 -9.64 8.95 -6.60
N GLU A 18 -9.92 9.17 -5.32
CA GLU A 18 -9.94 10.49 -4.71
C GLU A 18 -8.59 10.81 -4.07
N PRO A 19 -8.10 12.06 -4.19
CA PRO A 19 -6.93 12.50 -3.44
C PRO A 19 -7.20 12.40 -1.94
N LEU A 20 -6.23 11.88 -1.19
CA LEU A 20 -6.31 11.74 0.26
C LEU A 20 -5.50 12.84 0.96
N ASP A 21 -5.79 13.12 2.22
CA ASP A 21 -5.06 14.14 2.98
C ASP A 21 -3.70 13.63 3.46
N CYS A 22 -3.57 12.31 3.68
CA CYS A 22 -2.32 11.70 4.12
C CYS A 22 -2.24 10.19 3.82
N LEU A 23 -1.04 9.62 3.97
CA LEU A 23 -0.80 8.18 3.81
C LEU A 23 -1.63 7.34 4.80
N LEU A 24 -1.92 7.89 5.98
CA LEU A 24 -2.73 7.20 6.99
C LEU A 24 -4.16 6.92 6.49
N ASP A 25 -4.77 7.83 5.74
CA ASP A 25 -6.09 7.61 5.16
C ASP A 25 -6.06 6.43 4.18
N ALA A 26 -4.99 6.34 3.38
CA ALA A 26 -4.80 5.24 2.44
C ALA A 26 -4.58 3.90 3.17
N MET A 27 -3.87 3.91 4.30
CA MET A 27 -3.68 2.74 5.16
C MET A 27 -4.99 2.28 5.83
N LEU A 28 -5.86 3.23 6.21
CA LEU A 28 -7.20 2.91 6.73
C LEU A 28 -8.09 2.31 5.64
N ASP A 29 -8.05 2.87 4.43
CA ASP A 29 -8.74 2.33 3.26
C ASP A 29 -8.27 0.92 2.90
N ALA A 30 -6.96 0.66 2.99
CA ALA A 30 -6.41 -0.67 2.82
C ALA A 30 -6.97 -1.65 3.86
N GLN A 31 -6.97 -1.28 5.14
CA GLN A 31 -7.55 -2.12 6.19
C GLN A 31 -9.05 -2.38 6.01
N ASN A 32 -9.80 -1.37 5.56
CA ASN A 32 -11.22 -1.53 5.27
C ASN A 32 -11.48 -2.53 4.12
N ARG A 33 -10.53 -2.66 3.17
CA ARG A 33 -10.67 -3.54 2.01
C ARG A 33 -10.26 -4.99 2.29
N VAL A 34 -9.15 -5.19 3.00
CA VAL A 34 -8.56 -6.53 3.17
C VAL A 34 -8.67 -7.07 4.60
N GLY A 35 -9.18 -6.27 5.54
CA GLY A 35 -9.27 -6.62 6.95
C GLY A 35 -8.04 -6.17 7.74
N GLN A 36 -7.72 -6.90 8.81
CA GLN A 36 -6.63 -6.52 9.71
C GLN A 36 -5.26 -6.63 9.00
N ILE A 37 -4.53 -5.52 8.96
CA ILE A 37 -3.17 -5.45 8.44
C ILE A 37 -2.19 -5.29 9.60
N THR A 38 -1.13 -6.09 9.58
CA THR A 38 0.04 -5.92 10.44
C THR A 38 1.08 -5.11 9.66
N TRP A 39 1.12 -3.80 9.92
CA TRP A 39 2.10 -2.90 9.31
C TRP A 39 3.48 -3.13 9.91
N THR A 40 4.46 -3.43 9.05
CA THR A 40 5.85 -3.71 9.45
C THR A 40 6.78 -2.56 9.11
N THR A 41 6.44 -1.74 8.12
CA THR A 41 7.20 -0.54 7.75
C THR A 41 6.24 0.59 7.41
N ILE A 42 6.48 1.77 7.98
CA ILE A 42 5.73 3.00 7.69
C ILE A 42 6.77 4.08 7.42
N ALA A 43 6.87 4.50 6.17
CA ALA A 43 7.72 5.58 5.69
C ALA A 43 6.86 6.82 5.36
N PHE A 44 7.47 7.84 4.77
CA PHE A 44 6.80 9.09 4.44
C PHE A 44 5.81 8.90 3.28
N ASP A 45 6.22 8.24 2.19
CA ASP A 45 5.39 8.05 1.00
C ASP A 45 4.90 6.60 0.82
N SER A 46 5.22 5.70 1.75
CA SER A 46 4.82 4.30 1.64
C SER A 46 4.67 3.58 2.97
N ALA A 47 3.79 2.57 3.00
CA ALA A 47 3.62 1.65 4.10
C ALA A 47 3.55 0.21 3.60
N TYR A 48 4.26 -0.68 4.26
CA TYR A 48 4.30 -2.11 3.95
C TYR A 48 3.84 -2.91 5.17
N GLY A 49 3.12 -3.99 4.90
CA GLY A 49 2.62 -4.89 5.92
C GLY A 49 2.17 -6.22 5.34
N THR A 50 1.52 -7.00 6.19
CA THR A 50 0.91 -8.27 5.80
C THR A 50 -0.53 -8.36 6.32
N TYR A 51 -1.39 -9.06 5.59
CA TYR A 51 -2.76 -9.36 5.98
C TYR A 51 -3.04 -10.86 5.82
N ARG A 52 -4.15 -11.33 6.39
CA ARG A 52 -4.63 -12.70 6.17
C ARG A 52 -5.53 -12.73 4.95
N ASP A 53 -5.13 -13.48 3.92
CA ASP A 53 -5.96 -13.67 2.74
C ASP A 53 -7.18 -14.57 3.02
N SER A 54 -8.05 -14.76 2.02
CA SER A 54 -9.22 -15.62 2.16
C SER A 54 -8.89 -17.10 2.41
N ALA A 55 -7.66 -17.52 2.19
CA ALA A 55 -7.15 -18.86 2.44
C ALA A 55 -6.38 -18.96 3.78
N ASP A 56 -6.43 -17.92 4.62
CA ASP A 56 -5.72 -17.79 5.90
C ASP A 56 -4.18 -17.78 5.78
N HIS A 57 -3.64 -17.49 4.60
CA HIS A 57 -2.22 -17.27 4.41
C HIS A 57 -1.85 -15.83 4.70
N GLU A 58 -0.60 -15.63 5.15
CA GLU A 58 -0.03 -14.30 5.28
C GLU A 58 0.38 -13.79 3.89
N ALA A 59 -0.27 -12.72 3.44
CA ALA A 59 -0.05 -12.09 2.14
C ALA A 59 0.50 -10.66 2.31
N PRO A 60 1.49 -10.24 1.50
CA PRO A 60 2.02 -8.89 1.55
C PRO A 60 1.00 -7.87 1.01
N ILE A 61 1.02 -6.68 1.61
CA ILE A 61 0.28 -5.52 1.15
C ILE A 61 1.16 -4.27 1.28
N THR A 62 1.09 -3.42 0.26
CA THR A 62 1.78 -2.13 0.23
C THR A 62 0.80 -1.03 -0.09
N VAL A 63 0.94 0.10 0.59
CA VAL A 63 0.26 1.35 0.27
C VAL A 63 1.33 2.35 -0.11
N VAL A 64 1.17 3.02 -1.24
CA VAL A 64 2.17 3.96 -1.75
C VAL A 64 1.50 5.23 -2.25
N ASP A 65 2.06 6.38 -1.90
CA ASP A 65 1.76 7.64 -2.55
C ASP A 65 2.40 7.66 -3.94
N THR A 66 1.57 7.50 -4.95
CA THR A 66 1.92 7.55 -6.37
C THR A 66 2.32 8.94 -6.86
N SER A 67 2.07 9.99 -6.08
CA SER A 67 2.58 11.32 -6.38
C SER A 67 4.08 11.46 -6.05
N ALA A 68 4.60 10.62 -5.15
CA ALA A 68 6.01 10.51 -4.80
C ALA A 68 6.77 9.61 -5.81
N THR A 69 7.02 10.17 -6.99
CA THR A 69 7.59 9.46 -8.16
C THR A 69 8.93 8.76 -7.92
N ASN A 70 9.76 9.20 -6.97
CA ASN A 70 11.04 8.54 -6.68
C ASN A 70 10.87 7.28 -5.82
N GLU A 71 10.09 7.34 -4.73
CA GLU A 71 9.86 6.18 -3.86
C GLU A 71 9.05 5.09 -4.58
N LEU A 72 8.08 5.48 -5.41
CA LEU A 72 7.34 4.55 -6.26
C LEU A 72 8.28 3.74 -7.17
N HIS A 73 9.32 4.38 -7.71
CA HIS A 73 10.26 3.74 -8.64
C HIS A 73 11.19 2.75 -7.91
N GLU A 74 11.60 3.05 -6.68
CA GLU A 74 12.42 2.15 -5.84
C GLU A 74 11.61 0.94 -5.35
N LEU A 75 10.36 1.13 -4.95
CA LEU A 75 9.45 0.05 -4.56
C LEU A 75 9.20 -0.91 -5.73
N VAL A 76 8.88 -0.37 -6.91
CA VAL A 76 8.71 -1.19 -8.12
C VAL A 76 9.99 -1.95 -8.47
N ARG A 77 11.17 -1.32 -8.34
CA ARG A 77 12.45 -2.03 -8.56
C ARG A 77 12.64 -3.21 -7.61
N THR A 78 12.31 -3.04 -6.34
CA THR A 78 12.41 -4.10 -5.33
C THR A 78 11.47 -5.27 -5.64
N TRP A 79 10.30 -5.00 -6.24
CA TRP A 79 9.36 -6.06 -6.63
C TRP A 79 9.70 -6.76 -7.94
N VAL A 80 10.25 -6.04 -8.91
CA VAL A 80 10.64 -6.62 -10.21
C VAL A 80 11.97 -7.39 -10.11
N HIS A 81 12.82 -7.03 -9.14
CA HIS A 81 14.08 -7.71 -8.82
C HIS A 81 14.15 -8.09 -7.35
N PRO A 82 13.38 -9.11 -6.91
CA PRO A 82 13.41 -9.61 -5.54
C PRO A 82 14.75 -10.28 -5.17
#